data_AF-A0A3C0ZTH8-F1
#
_entry.id   AF-A0A3C0ZTH8-F1
#
_cell.length_a   1.000
_cell.length_b   1.000
_cell.length_c   1.000
_cell.angle_alpha   90.00
_cell.angle_beta   90.00
_cell.angle_gamma   90.00
#
_symmetry.space_group_name_H-M   'P 1'
#
loop_
_entity.id
_entity.type
_entity.pdbx_description
1 polymer ?
#
loop_
_entity_poly.entity_id
_entity_poly.type
_entity_poly.pdbx_seq_one_letter_code
_entity_poly.pdbx_strand_id
1 'polypeptide(L)'
;AIDLQLIADFGGTMLWPMIALSNIAQGSAVLGMIFLQKKNAEAQEVNVPSCISCYLGVTEPAIFGINLKYMFPFVCGMTGSAIAGMFSVLTGCMASSIGVGGLPGILSMKPQFWGFYAIAMLIAVCVPFILTTVLGKARGIDKEVVLSDDDIIAAKESGSDSAAELETVSGPVEMGAFLSGKTVDIHDVPDQVFASGALGEGIAIDPVDNVLVSPADAVVTTTMPGSNHAVGLRIANGAEILLHIGLDTVAMDGDGFTCHVKEGQIVRRGDRLISFDVDKIKKAGHPLVTMMVVTDDNGNEKLSLENGKEVKAGVDSIAVIG
;
A
#
# COMPACT_ATOMS: atom_id res chain seq x y z
N ALA A 1 26.56 14.02 -3.07
CA ALA A 1 28.01 14.00 -3.41
C ALA A 1 28.27 14.49 -4.82
N ILE A 2 27.64 13.91 -5.85
CA ILE A 2 27.84 14.29 -7.26
C ILE A 2 27.44 15.75 -7.53
N ASP A 3 26.28 16.22 -7.02
CA ASP A 3 25.87 17.63 -7.17
C ASP A 3 26.91 18.63 -6.64
N LEU A 4 27.51 18.34 -5.48
CA LEU A 4 28.52 19.22 -4.88
C LEU A 4 29.80 19.28 -5.74
N GLN A 5 30.18 18.15 -6.33
CA GLN A 5 31.32 18.09 -7.25
C GLN A 5 31.04 18.88 -8.54
N LEU A 6 29.85 18.72 -9.13
CA LEU A 6 29.45 19.50 -10.31
C LEU A 6 29.42 21.01 -10.03
N ILE A 7 28.92 21.40 -8.85
CA ILE A 7 28.94 22.80 -8.42
C ILE A 7 30.38 23.32 -8.28
N ALA A 8 31.29 22.53 -7.70
CA ALA A 8 32.69 22.92 -7.53
C ALA A 8 33.44 23.03 -8.87
N ASP A 9 33.21 22.10 -9.80
CA ASP A 9 33.97 21.99 -11.05
C ASP A 9 33.40 22.89 -12.16
N PHE A 10 32.07 23.05 -12.23
CA PHE A 10 31.36 23.75 -13.32
C PHE A 10 30.58 24.98 -12.85
N GLY A 11 30.66 25.34 -11.56
CA GLY A 11 29.96 26.47 -10.98
C GLY A 11 28.44 26.30 -10.90
N GLY A 12 27.93 25.08 -11.06
CA GLY A 12 26.50 24.73 -10.96
C GLY A 12 26.23 23.26 -11.28
N THR A 13 25.02 22.78 -10.96
CA THR A 13 24.62 21.38 -11.23
C THR A 13 23.37 21.32 -12.11
N MET A 14 23.37 20.39 -13.08
CA MET A 14 22.20 20.07 -13.90
C MET A 14 21.34 18.93 -13.32
N LEU A 15 21.84 18.23 -12.29
CA LEU A 15 21.11 17.13 -11.64
C LEU A 15 19.97 17.66 -10.75
N TRP A 16 20.24 18.69 -9.95
CA TRP A 16 19.24 19.29 -9.06
C TRP A 16 17.95 19.76 -9.77
N PRO A 17 18.00 20.48 -10.91
CA PRO A 17 16.81 20.79 -11.71
C PRO A 17 15.98 19.55 -12.04
N MET A 18 16.60 18.44 -12.43
CA MET A 18 15.88 17.20 -12.77
C MET A 18 15.20 16.56 -11.55
N ILE A 19 15.87 16.55 -10.40
CA ILE A 19 15.30 16.04 -9.14
C ILE A 19 14.07 16.84 -8.75
N ALA A 20 14.18 18.18 -8.78
CA ALA A 20 13.07 19.05 -8.43
C ALA A 20 11.87 18.89 -9.40
N LEU A 21 12.14 18.76 -10.71
CA LEU A 21 11.10 18.48 -11.72
C LEU A 21 10.46 17.10 -11.54
N SER A 22 11.21 16.10 -11.09
CA SER A 22 10.66 14.77 -10.76
C SER A 22 9.64 14.85 -9.63
N ASN A 23 9.94 15.61 -8.56
CA ASN A 23 9.00 15.79 -7.44
C ASN A 23 7.72 16.48 -7.91
N ILE A 24 7.85 17.55 -8.72
CA ILE A 24 6.71 18.24 -9.31
C ILE A 24 5.88 17.27 -10.15
N ALA A 25 6.51 16.43 -10.98
CA ALA A 25 5.80 15.49 -11.82
C ALA A 25 5.04 14.41 -11.04
N GLN A 26 5.61 13.89 -9.96
CA GLN A 26 4.94 12.93 -9.08
C GLN A 26 3.75 13.57 -8.35
N GLY A 27 3.90 14.80 -7.84
CA GLY A 27 2.80 15.56 -7.25
C GLY A 27 1.70 15.87 -8.26
N SER A 28 2.06 16.13 -9.51
CA SER A 28 1.12 16.43 -10.59
C SER A 28 0.34 15.20 -11.06
N ALA A 29 0.93 14.01 -10.96
CA ALA A 29 0.20 12.76 -11.13
C ALA A 29 -0.86 12.59 -10.02
N VAL A 30 -0.52 12.89 -8.77
CA VAL A 30 -1.50 12.90 -7.67
C VAL A 30 -2.58 13.95 -7.89
N LEU A 31 -2.24 15.13 -8.41
CA LEU A 31 -3.23 16.14 -8.80
C LEU A 31 -4.22 15.61 -9.85
N GLY A 32 -3.77 14.74 -10.76
CA GLY A 32 -4.64 14.01 -11.67
C GLY A 32 -5.59 13.05 -10.94
N MET A 33 -5.09 12.34 -9.92
CA MET A 33 -5.90 11.47 -9.06
C MET A 33 -6.93 12.26 -8.24
N ILE A 34 -6.55 13.42 -7.69
CA ILE A 34 -7.47 14.36 -7.03
C ILE A 34 -8.64 14.70 -7.95
N PHE A 35 -8.36 15.01 -9.22
CA PHE A 35 -9.39 15.36 -10.19
C PHE A 35 -10.31 14.17 -10.53
N LEU A 36 -9.74 12.97 -10.66
CA LEU A 36 -10.50 11.74 -10.96
C LEU A 36 -11.40 11.35 -9.78
N GLN A 37 -10.86 11.39 -8.57
CA GLN A 37 -11.53 10.97 -7.33
C GLN A 37 -12.15 12.15 -6.56
N LYS A 38 -12.49 13.24 -7.25
CA LYS A 38 -13.00 14.47 -6.62
C LYS A 38 -14.33 14.28 -5.87
N LYS A 39 -15.02 13.17 -6.12
CA LYS A 39 -16.30 12.81 -5.47
C LYS A 39 -16.12 11.89 -4.26
N ASN A 40 -14.91 11.34 -4.06
CA ASN A 40 -14.59 10.42 -2.97
C ASN A 40 -13.96 11.17 -1.79
N ALA A 41 -14.70 11.37 -0.70
CA ALA A 41 -14.21 12.13 0.45
C ALA A 41 -12.97 11.49 1.10
N GLU A 42 -12.96 10.18 1.34
CA GLU A 42 -11.85 9.44 1.94
C GLU A 42 -10.58 9.53 1.08
N ALA A 43 -10.71 9.42 -0.25
CA ALA A 43 -9.58 9.57 -1.15
C ALA A 43 -9.03 11.00 -1.13
N GLN A 44 -9.86 12.04 -0.96
CA GLN A 44 -9.39 13.42 -0.86
C GLN A 44 -8.61 13.69 0.44
N GLU A 45 -8.98 13.04 1.54
CA GLU A 45 -8.26 13.14 2.82
C GLU A 45 -6.80 12.71 2.70
N VAL A 46 -6.49 11.78 1.80
CA VAL A 46 -5.10 11.34 1.53
C VAL A 46 -4.50 12.10 0.34
N ASN A 47 -5.25 12.26 -0.75
CA ASN A 47 -4.73 12.79 -2.01
C ASN A 47 -4.29 14.25 -1.92
N VAL A 48 -5.09 15.11 -1.30
CA VAL A 48 -4.81 16.54 -1.19
C VAL A 48 -3.55 16.82 -0.36
N PRO A 49 -3.42 16.34 0.89
CA PRO A 49 -2.21 16.59 1.67
C PRO A 49 -0.97 15.96 1.04
N SER A 50 -1.08 14.77 0.45
CA SER A 50 0.04 14.12 -0.25
C SER A 50 0.52 14.91 -1.47
N CYS A 51 -0.40 15.48 -2.25
CA CYS A 51 -0.06 16.34 -3.38
C CYS A 51 0.68 17.60 -2.94
N ILE A 52 0.18 18.28 -1.90
CA ILE A 52 0.81 19.49 -1.35
C ILE A 52 2.21 19.17 -0.82
N SER A 53 2.34 18.09 -0.06
CA SER A 53 3.61 17.62 0.49
C SER A 53 4.65 17.36 -0.62
N CYS A 54 4.22 16.70 -1.70
CA CYS A 54 5.07 16.41 -2.86
C CYS A 54 5.55 17.68 -3.57
N TYR A 55 4.67 18.67 -3.73
CA TYR A 55 5.04 19.98 -4.28
C TYR A 55 5.96 20.80 -3.38
N LEU A 56 6.06 20.48 -2.09
CA LEU A 56 7.03 21.08 -1.18
C LEU A 56 8.33 20.26 -1.06
N GLY A 57 8.42 19.16 -1.81
CA GLY A 57 9.62 18.34 -1.92
C GLY A 57 9.62 17.06 -1.08
N VAL A 58 8.54 16.79 -0.33
CA VAL A 58 8.36 15.55 0.45
C VAL A 58 7.52 14.57 -0.37
N THR A 59 8.16 13.55 -0.93
CA THR A 59 7.56 12.72 -2.00
C THR A 59 6.93 11.43 -1.51
N GLU A 60 7.24 11.01 -0.29
CA GLU A 60 6.90 9.71 0.28
C GLU A 60 5.38 9.49 0.34
N PRO A 61 4.55 10.45 0.83
CA PRO A 61 3.10 10.25 0.88
C PRO A 61 2.47 10.13 -0.52
N ALA A 62 2.99 10.88 -1.49
CA ALA A 62 2.48 10.86 -2.86
C ALA A 62 2.88 9.59 -3.62
N ILE A 63 4.16 9.18 -3.51
CA ILE A 63 4.68 8.01 -4.22
C ILE A 63 4.08 6.73 -3.63
N PHE A 64 4.21 6.53 -2.32
CA PHE A 64 3.79 5.28 -1.67
C PHE A 64 2.30 5.24 -1.37
N GLY A 65 1.71 6.36 -0.95
CA GLY A 65 0.28 6.40 -0.60
C GLY A 65 -0.66 6.33 -1.81
N ILE A 66 -0.20 6.76 -2.99
CA ILE A 66 -1.09 6.99 -4.14
C ILE A 66 -0.49 6.44 -5.44
N ASN A 67 0.67 6.95 -5.88
CA ASN A 67 1.15 6.69 -7.23
C ASN A 67 1.51 5.21 -7.46
N LEU A 68 2.18 4.57 -6.50
CA LEU A 68 2.51 3.15 -6.54
C LEU A 68 1.30 2.27 -6.25
N LYS A 69 0.37 2.71 -5.37
CA LYS A 69 -0.88 1.99 -5.11
C LYS A 69 -1.65 1.66 -6.39
N TYR A 70 -1.73 2.61 -7.33
CA TYR A 70 -2.43 2.41 -8.61
C TYR A 70 -1.49 2.10 -9.79
N MET A 71 -0.18 2.20 -9.60
CA MET A 71 0.92 2.04 -10.57
C MET A 71 0.91 2.98 -11.79
N PHE A 72 -0.25 3.23 -12.41
CA PHE A 72 -0.33 4.09 -13.59
C PHE A 72 -0.03 5.57 -13.32
N PRO A 73 -0.41 6.20 -12.18
CA PRO A 73 -0.06 7.58 -11.91
C PRO A 73 1.45 7.73 -11.73
N PHE A 74 2.11 6.73 -11.14
CA PHE A 74 3.57 6.68 -11.04
C PHE A 74 4.25 6.72 -12.42
N VAL A 75 3.77 5.90 -13.37
CA VAL A 75 4.29 5.88 -14.75
C VAL A 75 4.00 7.19 -15.49
N CYS A 76 2.83 7.80 -15.29
CA CYS A 76 2.50 9.12 -15.83
C CYS A 76 3.45 10.21 -15.28
N GLY A 77 3.74 10.16 -13.97
CA GLY A 77 4.73 11.02 -13.31
C GLY A 77 6.13 10.84 -13.88
N MET A 78 6.59 9.60 -14.05
CA MET A 78 7.89 9.29 -14.68
C MET A 78 7.98 9.81 -16.12
N THR A 79 6.88 9.69 -16.88
CA THR A 79 6.86 10.16 -18.26
C THR A 79 6.98 11.67 -18.34
N GLY A 80 6.26 12.41 -17.49
CA GLY A 80 6.37 13.86 -17.43
C GLY A 80 7.71 14.33 -16.87
N SER A 81 8.29 13.64 -15.88
CA SER A 81 9.62 13.98 -15.37
C SER A 81 10.70 13.74 -16.41
N ALA A 82 10.61 12.69 -17.22
CA ALA A 82 11.53 12.42 -18.33
C ALA A 82 11.49 13.55 -19.39
N ILE A 83 10.30 13.99 -19.79
CA ILE A 83 10.15 15.06 -20.79
C ILE A 83 10.61 16.41 -20.22
N ALA A 84 10.21 16.74 -18.98
CA ALA A 84 10.63 17.97 -18.33
C ALA A 84 12.14 18.02 -18.07
N GLY A 85 12.72 16.89 -17.64
CA GLY A 85 14.17 16.73 -17.43
C GLY A 85 14.95 16.86 -18.74
N MET A 86 14.47 16.23 -19.82
CA MET A 86 15.06 16.37 -21.15
C MET A 86 15.07 17.84 -21.61
N PHE A 87 13.94 18.54 -21.48
CA PHE A 87 13.87 19.97 -21.80
C PHE A 87 14.84 20.81 -20.94
N SER A 88 14.88 20.54 -19.64
CA SER A 88 15.78 21.22 -18.70
C SER A 88 17.25 21.07 -19.10
N VAL A 89 17.68 19.85 -19.46
CA VAL A 89 19.05 19.58 -19.91
C VAL A 89 19.35 20.25 -21.27
N LEU A 90 18.43 20.18 -22.23
CA LEU A 90 18.62 20.80 -23.55
C LEU A 90 18.74 22.33 -23.48
N THR A 91 18.05 22.96 -22.52
CA THR A 91 18.14 24.41 -22.27
C THR A 91 19.33 24.81 -21.39
N GLY A 92 20.09 23.84 -20.86
CA GLY A 92 21.23 24.09 -20.00
C GLY A 92 20.86 24.64 -18.62
N CYS A 93 19.65 24.38 -18.12
CA CYS A 93 19.23 24.81 -16.79
C CYS A 93 20.18 24.28 -15.73
N MET A 94 20.77 25.19 -14.95
CA MET A 94 21.68 24.86 -13.86
C MET A 94 21.21 25.47 -12.53
N ALA A 95 21.33 24.69 -11.47
CA ALA A 95 21.18 25.15 -10.10
C ALA A 95 22.50 25.67 -9.54
N SER A 96 22.42 26.72 -8.73
CA SER A 96 23.57 27.28 -7.99
C SER A 96 23.93 26.45 -6.77
N SER A 97 22.95 25.77 -6.20
CA SER A 97 23.08 24.96 -4.99
C SER A 97 22.05 23.84 -4.98
N ILE A 98 22.29 22.84 -4.13
CA ILE A 98 21.27 21.92 -3.64
C ILE A 98 20.36 22.75 -2.72
N GLY A 99 19.05 22.77 -2.96
CA GLY A 99 18.14 23.64 -2.22
C GLY A 99 16.81 22.98 -1.88
N VAL A 100 15.72 23.75 -1.89
CA VAL A 100 14.38 23.22 -1.61
C VAL A 100 13.86 22.50 -2.86
N GLY A 101 13.22 21.35 -2.69
CA GLY A 101 12.61 20.59 -3.79
C GLY A 101 11.25 21.13 -4.22
N GLY A 102 10.62 20.49 -5.20
CA GLY A 102 9.24 20.80 -5.60
C GLY A 102 9.09 22.18 -6.26
N LEU A 103 7.91 22.81 -6.11
CA LEU A 103 7.59 24.11 -6.70
C LEU A 103 8.53 25.25 -6.22
N PRO A 104 8.93 25.33 -4.94
CA PRO A 104 9.94 26.29 -4.50
C PRO A 104 11.33 26.08 -5.11
N GLY A 105 11.59 24.95 -5.75
CA GLY A 105 12.90 24.60 -6.31
C GLY A 105 13.42 25.55 -7.38
N ILE A 106 12.57 26.36 -8.00
CA ILE A 106 12.98 27.46 -8.89
C ILE A 106 13.97 28.43 -8.22
N LEU A 107 13.85 28.64 -6.90
CA LEU A 107 14.72 29.52 -6.13
C LEU A 107 16.16 28.99 -6.02
N SER A 108 16.37 27.70 -6.29
CA SER A 108 17.71 27.08 -6.31
C SER A 108 18.39 27.19 -7.68
N MET A 109 17.64 27.60 -8.71
CA MET A 109 18.13 27.77 -10.08
C MET A 109 18.85 29.10 -10.24
N LYS A 110 19.90 29.15 -11.07
CA LYS A 110 20.52 30.43 -11.42
C LYS A 110 19.46 31.36 -12.06
N PRO A 111 19.37 32.65 -11.66
CA PRO A 111 18.32 33.56 -12.14
C PRO A 111 18.18 33.63 -13.66
N GLN A 112 19.29 33.51 -14.38
CA GLN A 112 19.33 33.49 -15.85
C GLN A 112 18.53 32.33 -16.50
N PHE A 113 18.29 31.24 -15.78
CA PHE A 113 17.56 30.07 -16.28
C PHE A 113 16.12 29.97 -15.76
N TRP A 114 15.64 30.93 -14.97
CA TRP A 114 14.30 30.86 -14.37
C TRP A 114 13.18 30.74 -15.41
N GLY A 115 13.30 31.43 -16.55
CA GLY A 115 12.31 31.33 -17.63
C GLY A 115 12.22 29.92 -18.23
N PHE A 116 13.37 29.31 -18.58
CA PHE A 116 13.41 27.95 -19.10
C PHE A 116 12.96 26.94 -18.05
N TYR A 117 13.37 27.11 -16.79
CA TYR A 117 12.95 26.22 -15.71
C TYR A 117 11.44 26.32 -15.45
N ALA A 118 10.83 27.50 -15.52
CA ALA A 118 9.39 27.66 -15.40
C ALA A 118 8.62 26.92 -16.51
N ILE A 119 9.14 26.90 -17.74
CA ILE A 119 8.57 26.09 -18.84
C ILE A 119 8.71 24.60 -18.53
N ALA A 120 9.88 24.16 -18.03
CA ALA A 120 10.09 22.78 -17.61
C ALA A 120 9.13 22.36 -16.49
N MET A 121 8.88 23.25 -15.51
CA MET A 121 7.89 23.04 -14.45
C MET A 121 6.48 22.91 -15.03
N LEU A 122 6.12 23.75 -16.00
CA LEU A 122 4.81 23.67 -16.66
C LEU A 122 4.64 22.32 -17.38
N ILE A 123 5.69 21.82 -18.04
CA ILE A 123 5.70 20.47 -18.62
C ILE A 123 5.51 19.40 -17.54
N ALA A 124 6.29 19.50 -16.44
CA ALA A 124 6.21 18.58 -15.31
C ALA A 124 4.85 18.60 -14.61
N VAL A 125 4.09 19.70 -14.71
CA VAL A 125 2.71 19.77 -14.20
C VAL A 125 1.71 19.24 -15.20
N CYS A 126 1.69 19.81 -16.40
CA CYS A 126 0.64 19.54 -17.39
C CYS A 126 0.72 18.11 -17.93
N VAL A 127 1.91 17.57 -18.21
CA VAL A 127 2.02 16.25 -18.84
C VAL A 127 1.55 15.12 -17.91
N PRO A 128 2.06 14.96 -16.68
CA PRO A 128 1.54 13.95 -15.76
C PRO A 128 0.06 14.16 -15.43
N PHE A 129 -0.39 15.39 -15.22
CA PHE A 129 -1.80 15.66 -14.93
C PHE A 129 -2.71 15.20 -16.07
N ILE A 130 -2.41 15.59 -17.32
CA ILE A 130 -3.21 15.20 -18.49
C ILE A 130 -3.14 13.68 -18.70
N LEU A 131 -1.95 13.09 -18.63
CA LEU A 131 -1.79 11.64 -18.82
C LEU A 131 -2.53 10.85 -17.75
N THR A 132 -2.37 11.21 -16.46
CA THR A 132 -3.06 10.54 -15.36
C THR A 132 -4.57 10.69 -15.49
N THR A 133 -5.07 11.89 -15.82
CA THR A 133 -6.53 12.08 -15.99
C THR A 133 -7.08 11.33 -17.19
N VAL A 134 -6.42 11.33 -18.35
CA VAL A 134 -6.88 10.60 -19.54
C VAL A 134 -6.82 9.08 -19.31
N LEU A 135 -5.71 8.57 -18.79
CA LEU A 135 -5.53 7.14 -18.55
C LEU A 135 -6.41 6.64 -17.40
N GLY A 136 -6.59 7.45 -16.36
CA GLY A 136 -7.49 7.16 -15.25
C GLY A 136 -8.95 7.13 -15.68
N LYS A 137 -9.38 8.04 -16.58
CA LYS A 137 -10.71 7.98 -17.22
C LYS A 137 -10.90 6.72 -18.07
N ALA A 138 -9.90 6.37 -18.87
CA ALA A 138 -9.92 5.15 -19.67
C ALA A 138 -9.99 3.87 -18.81
N ARG A 139 -9.42 3.91 -17.60
CA ARG A 139 -9.48 2.85 -16.60
C ARG A 139 -10.72 2.90 -15.69
N GLY A 140 -11.61 3.88 -15.88
CA GLY A 140 -12.84 4.02 -15.13
C GLY A 140 -12.67 4.54 -13.70
N ILE A 141 -11.57 5.21 -13.36
CA ILE A 141 -11.35 5.78 -12.03
C ILE A 141 -12.20 7.04 -11.79
N ASP A 142 -12.59 7.76 -12.86
CA ASP A 142 -13.54 8.87 -12.78
C ASP A 142 -15.01 8.42 -12.66
N LYS A 143 -15.27 7.19 -13.10
CA LYS A 143 -16.51 6.47 -12.83
C LYS A 143 -16.38 5.86 -11.45
N GLU A 144 -16.51 6.69 -10.43
CA GLU A 144 -17.17 6.13 -9.26
C GLU A 144 -18.54 5.67 -9.73
N VAL A 145 -18.72 4.35 -9.64
CA VAL A 145 -19.71 3.74 -8.74
C VAL A 145 -20.11 4.76 -7.66
N VAL A 146 -20.85 5.79 -8.06
CA VAL A 146 -21.95 6.25 -7.24
C VAL A 146 -22.90 5.07 -7.35
N LEU A 147 -22.89 4.19 -6.34
CA LEU A 147 -24.09 3.42 -6.08
C LEU A 147 -25.16 4.48 -5.80
N SER A 148 -25.88 4.89 -6.83
CA SER A 148 -27.21 5.42 -6.62
C SER A 148 -28.00 4.31 -5.95
N ASP A 149 -28.73 4.63 -4.89
CA ASP A 149 -29.55 3.69 -4.13
C ASP A 149 -30.46 2.81 -5.02
N ASP A 150 -30.75 3.26 -6.26
CA ASP A 150 -31.52 2.54 -7.26
C ASP A 150 -30.74 1.47 -8.06
N ASP A 151 -29.42 1.60 -8.26
CA ASP A 151 -28.60 0.57 -8.95
C ASP A 151 -28.17 -0.55 -7.99
N ILE A 152 -28.28 -0.32 -6.67
CA ILE A 152 -28.23 -1.37 -5.64
C ILE A 152 -29.45 -2.30 -5.77
N ILE A 153 -30.59 -1.83 -6.27
CA ILE A 153 -31.83 -2.63 -6.34
C ILE A 153 -31.79 -3.61 -7.53
N ALA A 154 -31.25 -3.20 -8.68
CA ALA A 154 -31.24 -4.04 -9.88
C ALA A 154 -30.21 -5.19 -9.84
N ALA A 155 -29.10 -5.04 -9.10
CA ALA A 155 -28.16 -6.13 -8.87
C ALA A 155 -28.52 -7.00 -7.65
N LYS A 156 -29.45 -6.54 -6.79
CA LYS A 156 -29.96 -7.28 -5.61
C LYS A 156 -30.87 -8.46 -5.96
N GLU A 157 -31.35 -8.60 -7.20
CA GLU A 157 -32.29 -9.68 -7.55
C GLU A 157 -31.64 -11.01 -7.95
N SER A 158 -30.31 -11.14 -7.96
CA SER A 158 -29.68 -12.44 -8.23
C SER A 158 -28.43 -12.69 -7.40
N GLY A 159 -28.57 -12.71 -6.07
CA GLY A 159 -27.51 -13.18 -5.19
C GLY A 159 -27.73 -12.79 -3.73
N SER A 160 -28.66 -13.48 -3.08
CA SER A 160 -28.89 -13.46 -1.63
C SER A 160 -27.58 -13.68 -0.85
N ASP A 161 -27.10 -12.67 -0.13
CA ASP A 161 -27.04 -12.67 1.35
C ASP A 161 -26.26 -11.45 1.90
N SER A 162 -27.02 -10.55 2.55
CA SER A 162 -26.64 -9.60 3.61
C SER A 162 -25.30 -8.82 3.53
N ALA A 163 -25.34 -7.60 2.98
CA ALA A 163 -24.36 -6.55 3.29
C ALA A 163 -24.59 -6.07 4.74
N ALA A 164 -23.80 -6.59 5.68
CA ALA A 164 -23.66 -6.04 7.01
C ALA A 164 -22.43 -5.14 7.02
N GLU A 165 -22.57 -3.87 7.44
CA GLU A 165 -21.42 -3.03 7.78
C GLU A 165 -20.75 -3.61 9.04
N LEU A 166 -19.41 -3.56 9.11
CA LEU A 166 -18.68 -3.99 10.31
C LEU A 166 -18.90 -2.94 11.41
N GLU A 167 -19.70 -3.28 12.42
CA GLU A 167 -19.92 -2.37 13.55
C GLU A 167 -18.61 -2.16 14.32
N THR A 168 -18.19 -0.90 14.47
CA THR A 168 -17.00 -0.54 15.24
C THR A 168 -17.25 -0.74 16.73
N VAL A 169 -16.33 -1.42 17.42
CA VAL A 169 -16.43 -1.67 18.87
C VAL A 169 -15.31 -0.97 19.63
N SER A 170 -15.63 -0.37 20.78
CA SER A 170 -14.69 0.38 21.63
C SER A 170 -13.94 -0.51 22.65
N GLY A 171 -13.79 -1.81 22.37
CA GLY A 171 -13.29 -2.77 23.37
C GLY A 171 -12.55 -3.96 22.75
N PRO A 172 -12.07 -4.88 23.60
CA PRO A 172 -11.24 -5.98 23.16
C PRO A 172 -11.98 -6.92 22.19
N VAL A 173 -11.29 -7.30 21.12
CA VAL A 173 -11.76 -8.25 20.10
C VAL A 173 -11.06 -9.58 20.30
N GLU A 174 -11.86 -10.63 20.41
CA GLU A 174 -11.35 -12.00 20.49
C GLU A 174 -10.96 -12.52 19.11
N MET A 175 -9.76 -13.09 19.02
CA MET A 175 -9.20 -13.64 17.81
C MET A 175 -9.32 -15.16 17.83
N GLY A 176 -10.02 -15.71 16.86
CA GLY A 176 -10.06 -17.15 16.58
C GLY A 176 -8.81 -17.63 15.85
N ALA A 177 -8.54 -18.93 15.92
CA ALA A 177 -7.47 -19.56 15.16
C ALA A 177 -7.70 -19.36 13.66
N PHE A 178 -6.69 -18.82 12.97
CA PHE A 178 -6.75 -18.58 11.52
C PHE A 178 -6.44 -19.84 10.69
N LEU A 179 -5.87 -20.87 11.33
CA LEU A 179 -5.59 -22.20 10.78
C LEU A 179 -5.76 -23.25 11.87
N SER A 180 -5.97 -24.50 11.48
CA SER A 180 -5.92 -25.64 12.40
C SER A 180 -4.48 -26.15 12.44
N GLY A 181 -3.96 -26.42 13.64
CA GLY A 181 -2.58 -26.82 13.80
C GLY A 181 -2.07 -26.62 15.21
N LYS A 182 -0.76 -26.51 15.33
CA LYS A 182 -0.08 -26.30 16.61
C LYS A 182 0.36 -24.85 16.71
N THR A 183 0.01 -24.17 17.80
CA THR A 183 0.51 -22.81 18.07
C THR A 183 2.03 -22.83 18.25
N VAL A 184 2.69 -21.80 17.73
CA VAL A 184 4.13 -21.58 17.81
C VAL A 184 4.33 -20.17 18.35
N ASP A 185 5.24 -20.03 19.31
CA ASP A 185 5.66 -18.70 19.78
C ASP A 185 6.28 -17.95 18.59
N ILE A 186 5.86 -16.70 18.36
CA ILE A 186 6.37 -15.93 17.22
C ILE A 186 7.89 -15.72 17.32
N HIS A 187 8.45 -15.70 18.53
CA HIS A 187 9.89 -15.59 18.76
C HIS A 187 10.67 -16.87 18.41
N ASP A 188 10.00 -18.02 18.29
CA ASP A 188 10.58 -19.30 17.87
C ASP A 188 10.50 -19.53 16.34
N VAL A 189 9.87 -18.61 15.59
CA VAL A 189 9.76 -18.68 14.13
C VAL A 189 11.16 -18.49 13.52
N PRO A 190 11.57 -19.31 12.51
CA PRO A 190 12.90 -19.23 11.91
C PRO A 190 13.04 -18.06 10.91
N ASP A 191 12.57 -16.88 11.29
CA ASP A 191 12.68 -15.62 10.55
C ASP A 191 12.90 -14.46 11.53
N GLN A 192 13.96 -13.68 11.30
CA GLN A 192 14.37 -12.62 12.23
C GLN A 192 13.39 -11.43 12.25
N VAL A 193 12.70 -11.15 11.14
CA VAL A 193 11.78 -10.01 11.05
C VAL A 193 10.55 -10.28 11.92
N PHE A 194 10.00 -11.50 11.86
CA PHE A 194 8.89 -11.90 12.72
C PHE A 194 9.33 -12.15 14.16
N ALA A 195 10.42 -12.89 14.38
CA ALA A 195 10.86 -13.26 15.73
C ALA A 195 11.33 -12.07 16.57
N SER A 196 11.77 -10.98 15.94
CA SER A 196 12.17 -9.76 16.66
C SER A 196 11.01 -8.84 17.06
N GLY A 197 9.79 -9.09 16.57
CA GLY A 197 8.65 -8.19 16.75
C GLY A 197 8.77 -6.88 15.95
N ALA A 198 9.68 -6.79 14.97
CA ALA A 198 9.90 -5.57 14.19
C ALA A 198 8.67 -5.13 13.36
N LEU A 199 7.77 -6.07 13.03
CA LEU A 199 6.49 -5.82 12.36
C LEU A 199 5.30 -5.73 13.32
N GLY A 200 5.57 -5.81 14.64
CA GLY A 200 4.58 -5.88 15.71
C GLY A 200 4.54 -7.24 16.41
N GLU A 201 3.79 -7.30 17.50
CA GLU A 201 3.57 -8.52 18.27
C GLU A 201 2.66 -9.48 17.47
N GLY A 202 2.81 -10.78 17.71
CA GLY A 202 2.07 -11.75 16.92
C GLY A 202 2.09 -13.17 17.42
N ILE A 203 1.51 -14.03 16.60
CA ILE A 203 1.24 -15.44 16.88
C ILE A 203 1.55 -16.23 15.62
N ALA A 204 2.14 -17.42 15.78
CA ALA A 204 2.35 -18.35 14.68
C ALA A 204 1.56 -19.66 14.88
N ILE A 205 1.19 -20.30 13.78
CA ILE A 205 0.59 -21.64 13.75
C ILE A 205 1.37 -22.48 12.73
N ASP A 206 1.79 -23.68 13.13
CA ASP A 206 2.24 -24.75 12.22
C ASP A 206 1.01 -25.54 11.77
N PRO A 207 0.54 -25.34 10.52
CA PRO A 207 -0.80 -25.78 10.14
C PRO A 207 -0.84 -27.23 9.67
N VAL A 208 -1.96 -27.88 9.93
CA VAL A 208 -2.32 -29.19 9.38
C VAL A 208 -3.41 -29.11 8.32
N ASP A 209 -4.05 -27.94 8.18
CA ASP A 209 -5.01 -27.64 7.12
C ASP A 209 -4.41 -26.68 6.07
N ASN A 210 -5.23 -26.34 5.07
CA ASN A 210 -4.79 -25.67 3.86
C ASN A 210 -5.69 -24.49 3.47
N VAL A 211 -6.47 -23.99 4.42
CA VAL A 211 -7.41 -22.87 4.21
C VAL A 211 -7.25 -21.89 5.36
N LEU A 212 -6.60 -20.76 5.07
CA LEU A 212 -6.54 -19.62 5.96
C LEU A 212 -7.93 -18.99 6.08
N VAL A 213 -8.41 -18.83 7.31
CA VAL A 213 -9.71 -18.23 7.61
C VAL A 213 -9.56 -16.93 8.41
N SER A 214 -10.60 -16.10 8.40
CA SER A 214 -10.61 -14.87 9.19
C SER A 214 -10.62 -15.18 10.69
N PRO A 215 -9.70 -14.60 11.49
CA PRO A 215 -9.67 -14.80 12.93
C PRO A 215 -10.77 -14.02 13.65
N ALA A 216 -11.28 -12.94 13.06
CA ALA A 216 -12.34 -12.11 13.62
C ALA A 216 -13.24 -11.54 12.51
N ASP A 217 -14.31 -10.87 12.91
CA ASP A 217 -15.07 -10.04 11.99
C ASP A 217 -14.21 -8.82 11.61
N ALA A 218 -14.00 -8.62 10.32
CA ALA A 218 -13.01 -7.67 9.81
C ALA A 218 -13.35 -7.15 8.42
N VAL A 219 -12.69 -6.06 8.03
CA VAL A 219 -12.62 -5.59 6.64
C VAL A 219 -11.27 -5.99 6.06
N VAL A 220 -11.26 -6.56 4.86
CA VAL A 220 -10.03 -6.84 4.12
C VAL A 220 -9.39 -5.53 3.68
N THR A 221 -8.24 -5.18 4.25
CA THR A 221 -7.54 -3.92 3.96
C THR A 221 -6.56 -4.03 2.81
N THR A 222 -5.89 -5.17 2.68
CA THR A 222 -4.88 -5.42 1.65
C THR A 222 -4.93 -6.88 1.23
N THR A 223 -4.90 -7.11 -0.07
CA THR A 223 -4.55 -8.43 -0.63
C THR A 223 -3.15 -8.33 -1.23
N MET A 224 -2.51 -9.46 -1.54
CA MET A 224 -1.22 -9.47 -2.25
C MET A 224 -1.42 -9.92 -3.71
N PRO A 225 -1.86 -9.04 -4.64
CA PRO A 225 -2.05 -9.41 -6.03
C PRO A 225 -0.80 -10.05 -6.64
N GLY A 226 -0.99 -11.15 -7.37
CA GLY A 226 0.10 -11.95 -7.92
C GLY A 226 0.49 -13.07 -6.98
N SER A 227 1.04 -12.76 -5.81
CA SER A 227 1.59 -13.78 -4.90
C SER A 227 0.56 -14.47 -4.00
N ASN A 228 -0.53 -13.79 -3.62
CA ASN A 228 -1.65 -14.31 -2.82
C ASN A 228 -1.25 -15.07 -1.53
N HIS A 229 -0.08 -14.78 -0.97
CA HIS A 229 0.50 -15.50 0.17
C HIS A 229 0.18 -14.84 1.52
N ALA A 230 -0.36 -13.61 1.51
CA ALA A 230 -0.72 -12.87 2.70
C ALA A 230 -1.98 -12.02 2.48
N VAL A 231 -2.63 -11.66 3.58
CA VAL A 231 -3.83 -10.80 3.60
C VAL A 231 -3.81 -9.91 4.84
N GLY A 232 -4.06 -8.62 4.63
CA GLY A 232 -4.24 -7.62 5.68
C GLY A 232 -5.72 -7.45 6.01
N LEU A 233 -6.03 -7.35 7.30
CA LEU A 233 -7.38 -7.15 7.81
C LEU A 233 -7.39 -6.00 8.81
N ARG A 234 -8.50 -5.27 8.88
CA ARG A 234 -8.81 -4.33 9.96
C ARG A 234 -10.02 -4.83 10.72
N ILE A 235 -9.83 -5.14 12.00
CA ILE A 235 -10.87 -5.69 12.86
C ILE A 235 -11.75 -4.58 13.44
N ALA A 236 -12.85 -4.95 14.10
CA ALA A 236 -13.88 -4.01 14.55
C ALA A 236 -13.41 -2.93 15.54
N ASN A 237 -12.32 -3.15 16.29
CA ASN A 237 -11.75 -2.13 17.19
C ASN A 237 -10.76 -1.18 16.48
N GLY A 238 -10.55 -1.35 15.17
CA GLY A 238 -9.64 -0.52 14.37
C GLY A 238 -8.23 -1.08 14.22
N ALA A 239 -7.84 -2.11 14.97
CA ALA A 239 -6.51 -2.70 14.87
C ALA A 239 -6.30 -3.34 13.48
N GLU A 240 -5.10 -3.12 12.93
CA GLU A 240 -4.67 -3.75 11.67
C GLU A 240 -3.87 -5.01 11.98
N ILE A 241 -4.19 -6.09 11.28
CA ILE A 241 -3.49 -7.37 11.39
C ILE A 241 -3.07 -7.85 10.00
N LEU A 242 -1.93 -8.52 9.94
CA LEU A 242 -1.42 -9.18 8.75
C LEU A 242 -1.33 -10.68 9.00
N LEU A 243 -1.97 -11.46 8.12
CA LEU A 243 -1.85 -12.92 8.06
C LEU A 243 -0.91 -13.29 6.92
N HIS A 244 0.18 -13.98 7.21
CA HIS A 244 1.24 -14.32 6.25
C HIS A 244 1.52 -15.83 6.24
N ILE A 245 1.24 -16.50 5.12
CA ILE A 245 1.32 -17.95 4.97
C ILE A 245 2.75 -18.37 4.63
N GLY A 246 3.40 -19.09 5.54
CA GLY A 246 4.76 -19.57 5.36
C GLY A 246 5.81 -18.46 5.37
N LEU A 247 7.08 -18.83 5.23
CA LEU A 247 8.22 -17.93 5.13
C LEU A 247 8.76 -17.90 3.70
N ASP A 248 9.13 -16.71 3.20
CA ASP A 248 9.63 -16.47 1.84
C ASP A 248 8.69 -16.93 0.70
N THR A 249 7.42 -17.22 1.00
CA THR A 249 6.43 -17.72 0.03
C THR A 249 6.04 -16.72 -1.05
N VAL A 250 6.39 -15.44 -0.87
CA VAL A 250 6.32 -14.43 -1.94
C VAL A 250 7.10 -14.87 -3.18
N ALA A 251 8.20 -15.61 -3.02
CA ALA A 251 9.04 -16.10 -4.12
C ALA A 251 8.35 -17.17 -4.99
N MET A 252 7.19 -17.69 -4.55
CA MET A 252 6.40 -18.63 -5.33
C MET A 252 5.52 -17.95 -6.40
N ASP A 253 5.49 -16.62 -6.46
CA ASP A 253 4.77 -15.83 -7.48
C ASP A 253 3.30 -16.28 -7.68
N GLY A 254 2.66 -16.73 -6.60
CA GLY A 254 1.26 -17.17 -6.59
C GLY A 254 1.05 -18.66 -6.86
N ASP A 255 2.11 -19.42 -7.18
CA ASP A 255 1.98 -20.86 -7.38
C ASP A 255 1.59 -21.57 -6.08
N GLY A 256 0.40 -22.17 -6.08
CA GLY A 256 -0.14 -22.87 -4.92
C GLY A 256 -0.96 -22.00 -3.98
N PHE A 257 -1.33 -20.77 -4.35
CA PHE A 257 -2.21 -19.90 -3.57
C PHE A 257 -3.48 -19.53 -4.34
N THR A 258 -4.61 -19.44 -3.64
CA THR A 258 -5.89 -18.98 -4.20
C THR A 258 -6.56 -18.05 -3.20
N CYS A 259 -6.63 -16.77 -3.55
CA CYS A 259 -7.34 -15.77 -2.76
C CYS A 259 -8.86 -15.84 -3.02
N HIS A 260 -9.66 -15.88 -1.95
CA HIS A 260 -11.12 -15.96 -1.99
C HIS A 260 -11.81 -14.64 -1.70
N VAL A 261 -11.03 -13.63 -1.31
CA VAL A 261 -11.53 -12.33 -0.87
C VAL A 261 -10.95 -11.20 -1.70
N LYS A 262 -11.60 -10.03 -1.63
CA LYS A 262 -11.15 -8.80 -2.28
C LYS A 262 -10.97 -7.70 -1.26
N GLU A 263 -10.12 -6.73 -1.57
CA GLU A 263 -10.00 -5.51 -0.76
C GLU A 263 -11.36 -4.83 -0.61
N GLY A 264 -11.64 -4.34 0.60
CA GLY A 264 -12.92 -3.77 1.01
C GLY A 264 -14.01 -4.80 1.36
N GLN A 265 -13.78 -6.10 1.16
CA GLN A 265 -14.75 -7.13 1.55
C GLN A 265 -14.82 -7.24 3.08
N ILE A 266 -16.04 -7.29 3.61
CA ILE A 266 -16.30 -7.63 5.01
C ILE A 266 -16.30 -9.14 5.13
N VAL A 267 -15.53 -9.65 6.07
CA VAL A 267 -15.39 -11.07 6.39
C VAL A 267 -15.78 -11.30 7.84
N ARG A 268 -16.43 -12.42 8.11
CA ARG A 268 -16.73 -12.88 9.46
C ARG A 268 -15.70 -13.87 9.93
N ARG A 269 -15.58 -14.04 11.25
CA ARG A 269 -14.75 -15.10 11.84
C ARG A 269 -15.07 -16.46 11.19
N GLY A 270 -14.02 -17.13 10.71
CA GLY A 270 -14.11 -18.42 10.02
C GLY A 270 -14.33 -18.34 8.50
N ASP A 271 -14.58 -17.16 7.93
CA ASP A 271 -14.68 -17.01 6.48
C ASP A 271 -13.34 -17.31 5.80
N ARG A 272 -13.41 -17.95 4.63
CA ARG A 272 -12.21 -18.37 3.89
C ARG A 272 -11.54 -17.15 3.27
N LEU A 273 -10.26 -16.97 3.56
CA LEU A 273 -9.44 -15.89 3.01
C LEU A 273 -8.58 -16.38 1.85
N ILE A 274 -7.72 -17.36 2.12
CA ILE A 274 -6.76 -17.90 1.15
C ILE A 274 -6.74 -19.42 1.30
N SER A 275 -6.77 -20.16 0.19
CA SER A 275 -6.40 -21.58 0.18
C SER A 275 -5.02 -21.75 -0.40
N PHE A 276 -4.24 -22.68 0.14
CA PHE A 276 -2.88 -22.93 -0.28
C PHE A 276 -2.58 -24.42 -0.47
N ASP A 277 -1.51 -24.72 -1.21
CA ASP A 277 -1.03 -26.08 -1.48
C ASP A 277 0.21 -26.38 -0.65
N VAL A 278 0.00 -27.16 0.42
CA VAL A 278 1.04 -27.57 1.38
C VAL A 278 2.21 -28.28 0.69
N ASP A 279 1.93 -29.12 -0.31
CA ASP A 279 2.96 -29.91 -0.99
C ASP A 279 3.81 -29.03 -1.89
N LYS A 280 3.21 -28.03 -2.55
CA LYS A 280 3.96 -27.06 -3.35
C LYS A 280 4.88 -26.20 -2.49
N ILE A 281 4.38 -25.68 -1.37
CA ILE A 281 5.18 -24.86 -0.44
C ILE A 281 6.38 -25.66 0.08
N LYS A 282 6.16 -26.91 0.51
CA LYS A 282 7.24 -27.81 0.96
C LYS A 282 8.24 -28.14 -0.14
N LYS A 283 7.77 -28.38 -1.38
CA LYS A 283 8.66 -28.65 -2.53
C LYS A 283 9.50 -27.44 -2.92
N ALA A 284 8.98 -26.23 -2.73
CA ALA A 284 9.73 -24.99 -2.94
C ALA A 284 10.77 -24.72 -1.84
N GLY A 285 10.74 -25.47 -0.73
CA GLY A 285 11.71 -25.36 0.37
C GLY A 285 11.35 -24.30 1.41
N HIS A 286 10.11 -23.81 1.40
CA HIS A 286 9.64 -22.77 2.31
C HIS A 286 9.01 -23.38 3.58
N PRO A 287 9.37 -22.90 4.79
CA PRO A 287 8.65 -23.23 6.01
C PRO A 287 7.18 -22.83 5.91
N LEU A 288 6.27 -23.69 6.39
CA LEU A 288 4.82 -23.48 6.30
C LEU A 288 4.23 -22.72 7.51
N VAL A 289 5.03 -22.52 8.55
CA VAL A 289 4.60 -21.76 9.74
C VAL A 289 3.98 -20.44 9.29
N THR A 290 2.74 -20.21 9.70
CA THR A 290 1.91 -19.08 9.25
C THR A 290 1.73 -18.13 10.41
N MET A 291 1.98 -16.85 10.17
CA MET A 291 2.01 -15.82 11.20
C MET A 291 0.78 -14.92 11.09
N MET A 292 0.30 -14.48 12.25
CA MET A 292 -0.59 -13.33 12.42
C MET A 292 0.18 -12.29 13.24
N VAL A 293 0.36 -11.11 12.69
CA VAL A 293 0.98 -9.97 13.40
C VAL A 293 0.00 -8.81 13.48
N VAL A 294 0.02 -8.09 14.59
CA VAL A 294 -0.70 -6.82 14.75
C VAL A 294 0.24 -5.72 14.27
N THR A 295 -0.16 -4.95 13.26
CA THR A 295 0.71 -3.99 12.56
C THR A 295 0.54 -2.55 13.04
N ASP A 296 -0.35 -2.31 14.01
CA ASP A 296 -0.61 -0.99 14.60
C ASP A 296 0.17 -0.82 15.92
N ASP A 297 0.54 0.42 16.26
CA ASP A 297 1.49 0.75 17.34
C ASP A 297 0.76 1.22 18.63
N ASN A 298 -0.44 0.70 18.88
CA ASN A 298 -1.32 1.19 19.96
C ASN A 298 -0.99 0.64 21.37
N GLY A 299 0.05 -0.18 21.50
CA GLY A 299 0.78 -0.39 22.76
C GLY A 299 0.02 -1.06 23.92
N ASN A 300 -1.15 -1.66 23.68
CA ASN A 300 -1.97 -2.32 24.71
C ASN A 300 -2.31 -3.79 24.38
N GLU A 301 -1.54 -4.44 23.53
CA GLU A 301 -1.78 -5.83 23.15
C GLU A 301 -1.31 -6.80 24.23
N LYS A 302 -2.25 -7.59 24.76
CA LYS A 302 -1.93 -8.80 25.54
C LYS A 302 -2.18 -10.02 24.66
N LEU A 303 -1.22 -10.33 23.81
CA LEU A 303 -1.18 -11.63 23.14
C LEU A 303 -0.66 -12.66 24.16
N SER A 304 -1.59 -13.47 24.68
CA SER A 304 -1.29 -14.52 25.64
C SER A 304 -1.62 -15.86 25.00
N LEU A 305 -0.62 -16.55 24.46
CA LEU A 305 -0.76 -17.91 23.97
C LEU A 305 0.17 -18.88 24.67
N GLU A 306 -0.39 -20.05 24.95
CA GLU A 306 0.38 -21.21 25.32
C GLU A 306 1.03 -21.79 24.04
N ASN A 307 2.36 -21.81 24.02
CA ASN A 307 3.13 -22.43 22.93
C ASN A 307 2.83 -23.94 22.88
N GLY A 308 2.60 -24.46 21.67
CA GLY A 308 2.41 -25.88 21.42
C GLY A 308 0.99 -26.43 21.66
N LYS A 309 -0.02 -25.56 21.80
CA LYS A 309 -1.43 -25.94 21.92
C LYS A 309 -2.01 -26.31 20.55
N GLU A 310 -2.79 -27.39 20.50
CA GLU A 310 -3.57 -27.72 19.30
C GLU A 310 -4.81 -26.82 19.21
N VAL A 311 -5.02 -26.23 18.05
CA VAL A 311 -6.14 -25.31 17.78
C VAL A 311 -6.83 -25.67 16.45
N LYS A 312 -8.12 -25.35 16.36
CA LYS A 312 -8.97 -25.56 15.19
C LYS A 312 -9.41 -24.23 14.59
N ALA A 313 -9.20 -24.09 13.28
CA ALA A 313 -9.55 -22.90 12.50
C ALA A 313 -11.00 -22.44 12.74
N GLY A 314 -11.18 -21.13 12.97
CA GLY A 314 -12.46 -20.48 13.21
C GLY A 314 -13.13 -20.78 14.56
N VAL A 315 -12.70 -21.83 15.27
CA VAL A 315 -13.34 -22.31 16.50
C VAL A 315 -12.60 -21.86 17.74
N ASP A 316 -11.32 -22.23 17.88
CA ASP A 316 -10.58 -21.99 19.11
C ASP A 316 -10.13 -20.53 19.19
N SER A 317 -10.23 -19.95 20.39
CA SER A 317 -9.70 -18.62 20.68
C SER A 317 -8.20 -18.67 20.91
N ILE A 318 -7.49 -17.77 20.26
CA ILE A 318 -6.02 -17.69 20.30
C ILE A 318 -5.51 -16.35 20.82
N ALA A 319 -6.29 -15.27 20.78
CA ALA A 319 -5.80 -13.98 21.25
C ALA A 319 -6.94 -13.04 21.63
N VAL A 320 -6.59 -11.96 22.33
CA VAL A 320 -7.48 -10.83 22.56
C VAL A 320 -6.70 -9.56 22.24
N ILE A 321 -7.20 -8.76 21.31
CA ILE A 321 -6.61 -7.48 20.90
C ILE A 321 -7.47 -6.36 21.49
N GLY A 322 -6.86 -5.47 22.27
CA GLY A 322 -7.54 -4.47 23.11
C GLY A 322 -7.23 -3.03 22.76
#